data_AF-A0A512UAA4-F1
#
_entry.id   AF-A0A512UAA4-F1
#
_cell.length_a   1.000
_cell.length_b   1.000
_cell.length_c   1.000
_cell.angle_alpha   90.00
_cell.angle_beta   90.00
_cell.angle_gamma   90.00
#
_symmetry.space_group_name_H-M   'P 1'
#
loop_
_entity.id
_entity.type
_entity.pdbx_description
1 polymer ?
#
loop_
_entity_poly.entity_id
_entity_poly.type
_entity_poly.pdbx_seq_one_letter_code
_entity_poly.pdbx_strand_id
1 'polypeptide(L)'
;MNRSSKTTPSQPVYHEKRGITGYVGMDDAKKDIASLVKDLQSFLTGNKFEFRSFEARFPGLRAHLADIEFNFDNEPRTVNLRREFLFAKNMFSVMTDASDKMSRYARSVFSGAAFVNQAIEVNVLAFTLQNAQGALDLSVDWYEDRVAALYRRLRLCEEEYTRLNGLDSRSPSSSGLRWVFASRSAEATRTLSTLMRQFPRVS
;
A
#
# COMPACT_ATOMS: atom_id res chain seq x y z
N MET A 1 -5.31 48.75 -31.59
CA MET A 1 -3.86 48.45 -31.69
C MET A 1 -3.61 47.09 -31.02
N ASN A 2 -3.56 46.02 -31.81
CA ASN A 2 -3.33 44.64 -31.35
C ASN A 2 -1.84 44.32 -31.40
N ARG A 3 -1.23 43.97 -30.25
CA ARG A 3 0.13 43.43 -30.20
C ARG A 3 0.05 41.90 -30.17
N SER A 4 0.29 41.28 -31.32
CA SER A 4 0.52 39.84 -31.43
C SER A 4 1.92 39.49 -30.93
N SER A 5 2.00 38.82 -29.79
CA SER A 5 3.22 38.20 -29.27
C SER A 5 3.48 36.89 -30.02
N LYS A 6 4.57 36.83 -30.79
CA LYS A 6 5.06 35.59 -31.41
C LYS A 6 5.68 34.70 -30.32
N THR A 7 5.03 33.58 -30.04
CA THR A 7 5.56 32.49 -29.20
C THR A 7 6.53 31.66 -30.03
N THR A 8 7.81 31.68 -29.67
CA THR A 8 8.86 30.88 -30.29
C THR A 8 8.70 29.41 -29.88
N PRO A 9 8.78 28.43 -30.80
CA PRO A 9 8.69 27.01 -30.44
C PRO A 9 9.94 26.58 -29.67
N SER A 10 9.76 26.14 -28.44
CA SER A 10 10.81 25.55 -27.62
C SER A 10 11.32 24.27 -28.28
N GLN A 11 12.63 24.20 -28.56
CA GLN A 11 13.23 22.99 -29.12
C GLN A 11 13.15 21.82 -28.11
N PRO A 12 12.88 20.59 -28.58
CA PRO A 12 12.88 19.41 -27.72
C PRO A 12 14.28 19.16 -27.18
N VAL A 13 14.40 19.16 -25.84
CA VAL A 13 15.61 18.75 -25.13
C VAL A 13 15.70 17.23 -25.22
N TYR A 14 16.59 16.73 -26.08
CA TYR A 14 16.91 15.31 -26.15
C TYR A 14 17.84 14.95 -24.99
N HIS A 15 17.32 14.24 -23.99
CA HIS A 15 18.15 13.66 -22.95
C HIS A 15 19.03 12.56 -23.55
N GLU A 16 20.34 12.74 -23.38
CA GLU A 16 21.42 11.87 -23.81
C GLU A 16 21.18 10.44 -23.29
N LYS A 17 21.02 9.49 -24.22
CA LYS A 17 20.83 8.06 -23.91
C LYS A 17 22.09 7.53 -23.22
N ARG A 18 22.04 7.41 -21.89
CA ARG A 18 23.06 6.69 -21.12
C ARG A 18 23.22 5.29 -21.71
N GLY A 19 24.46 4.95 -22.08
CA GLY A 19 24.81 3.67 -22.71
C GLY A 19 24.36 2.47 -21.87
N ILE A 20 23.45 1.67 -22.43
CA ILE A 20 22.90 0.46 -21.85
C ILE A 20 23.81 -0.71 -22.23
N THR A 21 24.96 -0.84 -21.57
CA THR A 21 25.85 -2.01 -21.73
C THR A 21 26.46 -2.44 -20.40
N GLY A 22 25.65 -2.47 -19.35
CA GLY A 22 26.01 -3.06 -18.06
C GLY A 22 25.08 -4.23 -17.77
N TYR A 23 25.61 -5.44 -17.79
CA TYR A 23 24.93 -6.62 -17.24
C TYR A 23 24.58 -6.32 -15.78
N VAL A 24 23.30 -6.32 -15.41
CA VAL A 24 22.90 -6.04 -14.03
C VAL A 24 23.06 -7.34 -13.26
N GLY A 25 23.99 -7.37 -12.29
CA GLY A 25 24.24 -8.59 -11.52
C GLY A 25 23.00 -9.05 -10.75
N MET A 26 22.89 -10.35 -10.45
CA MET A 26 21.80 -10.85 -9.58
C MET A 26 21.76 -10.14 -8.22
N ASP A 27 22.92 -9.73 -7.70
CA ASP A 27 23.05 -8.98 -6.46
C ASP A 27 22.44 -7.57 -6.55
N ASP A 28 22.47 -6.96 -7.73
CA ASP A 28 21.90 -5.63 -7.95
C ASP A 28 20.37 -5.70 -7.96
N ALA A 29 19.79 -6.67 -8.66
CA ALA A 29 18.34 -6.89 -8.66
C ALA A 29 17.78 -7.15 -7.25
N LYS A 30 18.50 -7.92 -6.42
CA LYS A 30 18.09 -8.15 -5.02
C LYS A 30 18.15 -6.87 -4.20
N LYS A 31 19.20 -6.07 -4.36
CA LYS A 31 19.33 -4.76 -3.69
C LYS A 31 18.23 -3.80 -4.11
N ASP A 32 17.90 -3.75 -5.39
CA ASP A 32 16.84 -2.87 -5.91
C ASP A 32 15.47 -3.23 -5.33
N ILE A 33 15.11 -4.52 -5.30
CA ILE A 33 13.87 -4.99 -4.68
C ILE A 33 13.85 -4.63 -3.18
N ALA A 34 14.93 -4.94 -2.46
CA ALA A 34 15.02 -4.64 -1.03
C ALA A 34 14.91 -3.13 -0.76
N SER A 35 15.54 -2.31 -1.61
CA SER A 35 15.43 -0.85 -1.54
C SER A 35 14.00 -0.38 -1.79
N LEU A 36 13.32 -0.92 -2.79
CA LEU A 36 11.91 -0.58 -3.06
C LEU A 36 11.01 -0.97 -1.88
N VAL A 37 11.14 -2.19 -1.34
CA VAL A 37 10.36 -2.63 -0.17
C VAL A 37 10.61 -1.71 1.02
N LYS A 38 11.86 -1.33 1.28
CA LYS A 38 12.21 -0.39 2.35
C LYS A 38 11.59 1.00 2.13
N ASP A 39 11.63 1.52 0.91
CA ASP A 39 10.96 2.78 0.55
C ASP A 39 9.45 2.70 0.79
N LEU A 40 8.80 1.59 0.42
CA LEU A 40 7.37 1.37 0.68
C LEU A 40 7.07 1.28 2.17
N GLN A 41 7.90 0.56 2.94
CA GLN A 41 7.75 0.46 4.39
C GLN A 41 7.96 1.80 5.10
N SER A 42 8.72 2.73 4.52
CA SER A 42 8.96 4.06 5.11
C SER A 42 7.69 4.91 5.26
N PHE A 43 6.62 4.61 4.52
CA PHE A 43 5.33 5.28 4.66
C PHE A 43 4.46 4.70 5.80
N LEU A 44 4.97 3.71 6.52
CA LEU A 44 4.31 3.07 7.65
C LEU A 44 4.97 3.56 8.94
N THR A 45 4.36 4.55 9.58
CA THR A 45 4.89 5.14 10.81
C THR A 45 4.14 4.59 12.01
N GLY A 46 4.77 3.66 12.73
CA GLY A 46 4.14 2.94 13.84
C GLY A 46 2.93 2.13 13.36
N ASN A 47 1.73 2.56 13.74
CA ASN A 47 0.46 1.90 13.39
C ASN A 47 -0.38 2.74 12.41
N LYS A 48 0.26 3.52 11.54
CA LYS A 48 -0.41 4.38 10.55
C LYS A 48 0.23 4.27 9.17
N PHE A 49 -0.60 4.43 8.15
CA PHE A 49 -0.18 4.56 6.77
C PHE A 49 -0.27 6.03 6.34
N GLU A 50 0.88 6.65 6.08
CA GLU A 50 0.99 8.04 5.67
C GLU A 50 0.67 8.21 4.17
N PHE A 51 -0.59 7.95 3.80
CA PHE A 51 -1.00 7.83 2.39
C PHE A 51 -0.73 9.09 1.56
N ARG A 52 -0.79 10.29 2.17
CA ARG A 52 -0.48 11.55 1.48
C ARG A 52 1.01 11.67 1.14
N SER A 53 1.88 11.24 2.05
CA SER A 53 3.33 11.19 1.82
C SER A 53 3.67 10.17 0.74
N PHE A 54 2.95 9.03 0.73
CA PHE A 54 3.04 8.04 -0.34
C PHE A 54 2.61 8.61 -1.69
N GLU A 55 1.46 9.27 -1.79
CA GLU A 55 0.97 9.92 -3.01
C GLU A 55 2.00 10.93 -3.57
N ALA A 56 2.63 11.72 -2.71
CA ALA A 56 3.64 12.68 -3.12
C ALA A 56 4.90 12.03 -3.74
N ARG A 57 5.27 10.82 -3.32
CA ARG A 57 6.41 10.05 -3.86
C ARG A 57 6.02 9.03 -4.93
N PHE A 58 4.73 8.87 -5.23
CA PHE A 58 4.21 7.85 -6.14
C PHE A 58 4.91 7.81 -7.52
N PRO A 59 5.14 8.95 -8.22
CA PRO A 59 5.79 8.90 -9.53
C PRO A 59 7.20 8.30 -9.49
N GLY A 60 7.98 8.63 -8.45
CA GLY A 60 9.33 8.10 -8.28
C GLY A 60 9.34 6.61 -7.95
N LEU A 61 8.43 6.16 -7.07
CA LEU A 61 8.27 4.75 -6.76
C LEU A 61 7.83 3.93 -7.98
N ARG A 62 6.92 4.49 -8.81
CA ARG A 62 6.46 3.82 -10.03
C ARG A 62 7.59 3.68 -11.06
N ALA A 63 8.42 4.70 -11.21
CA ALA A 63 9.60 4.65 -12.07
C ALA A 63 10.59 3.59 -11.58
N HIS A 64 10.91 3.57 -10.28
CA HIS A 64 11.80 2.56 -9.70
C HIS A 64 11.25 1.13 -9.91
N LEU A 65 9.94 0.91 -9.71
CA LEU A 65 9.32 -0.38 -10.01
C LEU A 65 9.41 -0.75 -11.49
N ALA A 66 9.25 0.21 -12.41
CA ALA A 66 9.35 -0.02 -13.84
C ALA A 66 10.78 -0.39 -14.28
N ASP A 67 11.80 0.21 -13.67
CA ASP A 67 13.20 -0.14 -13.91
C ASP A 67 13.49 -1.59 -13.46
N ILE A 68 12.97 -1.99 -12.28
CA ILE A 68 13.08 -3.38 -11.80
C ILE A 68 12.32 -4.33 -12.75
N GLU A 69 11.11 -3.98 -13.18
CA GLU A 69 10.32 -4.76 -14.17
C GLU A 69 11.12 -5.00 -15.44
N PHE A 70 11.70 -3.94 -16.01
CA PHE A 70 12.54 -4.03 -17.19
C PHE A 70 13.74 -4.96 -16.97
N ASN A 71 14.43 -4.85 -15.84
CA ASN A 71 15.55 -5.72 -15.51
C ASN A 71 15.15 -7.19 -15.29
N PHE A 72 13.90 -7.46 -14.90
CA PHE A 72 13.35 -8.80 -14.73
C PHE A 72 12.94 -9.47 -16.04
N ASP A 73 12.49 -8.68 -17.02
CA ASP A 73 12.05 -9.18 -18.32
C ASP A 73 13.24 -9.59 -19.20
N ASN A 74 14.42 -9.01 -18.97
CA ASN A 74 15.60 -9.23 -19.80
C ASN A 74 16.55 -10.34 -19.31
N GLU A 75 16.35 -10.90 -18.11
CA GLU A 75 17.29 -11.84 -17.51
C GLU A 75 16.62 -13.02 -16.78
N PRO A 76 17.23 -14.22 -16.80
CA PRO A 76 16.75 -15.34 -16.00
C PRO A 76 16.96 -15.06 -14.50
N ARG A 77 15.89 -15.18 -13.72
CA ARG A 77 15.89 -14.97 -12.27
C ARG A 77 15.48 -16.23 -11.52
N THR A 78 16.05 -16.41 -10.33
CA THR A 78 15.69 -17.50 -9.43
C THR A 78 14.23 -17.38 -8.96
N VAL A 79 13.64 -18.51 -8.56
CA VAL A 79 12.25 -18.54 -8.06
C VAL A 79 12.06 -17.64 -6.83
N ASN A 80 13.05 -17.61 -5.92
CA ASN A 80 12.98 -16.79 -4.72
C ASN A 80 12.99 -15.30 -5.05
N LEU A 81 13.90 -14.87 -5.94
CA LEU A 81 13.99 -13.48 -6.35
C LEU A 81 12.72 -13.01 -7.09
N ARG A 82 12.11 -13.88 -7.90
CA ARG A 82 10.79 -13.63 -8.51
C ARG A 82 9.69 -13.44 -7.46
N ARG A 83 9.68 -14.23 -6.39
CA ARG A 83 8.70 -14.08 -5.30
C ARG A 83 8.89 -12.76 -4.55
N GLU A 84 10.12 -12.39 -4.22
CA GLU A 84 10.44 -11.09 -3.58
C GLU A 84 9.99 -9.92 -4.45
N PHE A 85 10.25 -9.97 -5.75
CA PHE A 85 9.80 -8.96 -6.70
C PHE A 85 8.27 -8.87 -6.77
N LEU A 86 7.58 -10.01 -6.90
CA LEU A 86 6.11 -10.05 -6.90
C LEU A 86 5.51 -9.51 -5.61
N PHE A 87 6.15 -9.78 -4.47
CA PHE A 87 5.75 -9.21 -3.18
C PHE A 87 5.88 -7.68 -3.19
N ALA A 88 7.02 -7.14 -3.61
CA ALA A 88 7.22 -5.68 -3.70
C ALA A 88 6.20 -5.02 -4.64
N LYS A 89 5.94 -5.63 -5.80
CA LYS A 89 4.92 -5.17 -6.75
C LYS A 89 3.51 -5.20 -6.14
N ASN A 90 3.18 -6.26 -5.41
CA ASN A 90 1.89 -6.36 -4.74
C ASN A 90 1.74 -5.32 -3.63
N MET A 91 2.79 -5.10 -2.83
CA MET A 91 2.84 -4.06 -1.80
C MET A 91 2.60 -2.67 -2.39
N PHE A 92 3.31 -2.32 -3.47
CA PHE A 92 3.11 -1.07 -4.19
C PHE A 92 1.67 -0.92 -4.69
N SER A 93 1.10 -1.97 -5.27
CA SER A 93 -0.29 -2.00 -5.76
C SER A 93 -1.31 -1.77 -4.64
N VAL A 94 -1.17 -2.50 -3.53
CA VAL A 94 -2.04 -2.37 -2.34
C VAL A 94 -1.98 -0.95 -1.77
N MET A 95 -0.79 -0.39 -1.62
CA MET A 95 -0.62 0.98 -1.10
C MET A 95 -1.18 2.03 -2.06
N THR A 96 -1.02 1.82 -3.38
CA THR A 96 -1.59 2.69 -4.42
C THR A 96 -3.11 2.70 -4.35
N ASP A 97 -3.73 1.52 -4.37
CA ASP A 97 -5.19 1.38 -4.28
C ASP A 97 -5.75 1.94 -2.96
N ALA A 98 -5.06 1.69 -1.85
CA ALA A 98 -5.42 2.25 -0.56
C ALA A 98 -5.33 3.78 -0.56
N SER A 99 -4.26 4.36 -1.12
CA SER A 99 -4.06 5.81 -1.15
C SER A 99 -5.15 6.53 -1.95
N ASP A 100 -5.50 6.06 -3.15
CA ASP A 100 -6.57 6.64 -3.97
C ASP A 100 -7.92 6.60 -3.22
N LYS A 101 -8.25 5.46 -2.61
CA LYS A 101 -9.49 5.32 -1.83
C LYS A 101 -9.48 6.24 -0.61
N MET A 102 -8.39 6.27 0.16
CA MET A 102 -8.27 7.10 1.35
C MET A 102 -8.37 8.59 1.01
N SER A 103 -7.80 9.02 -0.11
CA SER A 103 -7.90 10.39 -0.63
C SER A 103 -9.32 10.80 -0.99
N ARG A 104 -10.12 9.87 -1.55
CA ARG A 104 -11.54 10.10 -1.84
C ARG A 104 -12.37 10.20 -0.57
N TYR A 105 -12.21 9.25 0.35
CA TYR A 105 -12.97 9.24 1.61
C TYR A 105 -12.54 10.35 2.57
N ALA A 106 -11.29 10.81 2.53
CA ALA A 106 -10.84 11.97 3.32
C ALA A 106 -11.54 13.28 2.92
N ARG A 107 -12.11 13.35 1.71
CA ARG A 107 -12.89 14.50 1.22
C ARG A 107 -14.41 14.29 1.30
N SER A 108 -14.83 13.13 1.77
CA SER A 108 -16.25 12.76 1.85
C SER A 108 -16.94 13.45 3.02
N VAL A 109 -18.17 13.91 2.80
CA VAL A 109 -19.03 14.50 3.84
C VAL A 109 -19.80 13.43 4.64
N PHE A 110 -19.76 12.16 4.23
CA PHE A 110 -20.46 11.09 4.92
C PHE A 110 -19.77 10.72 6.24
N SER A 111 -20.54 10.69 7.34
CA SER A 111 -20.07 10.37 8.69
C SER A 111 -19.37 9.01 8.81
N GLY A 112 -19.72 8.04 7.95
CA GLY A 112 -19.08 6.73 7.90
C GLY A 112 -17.72 6.67 7.20
N ALA A 113 -17.29 7.72 6.50
CA ALA A 113 -16.12 7.67 5.63
C ALA A 113 -14.80 7.51 6.41
N ALA A 114 -14.73 8.08 7.62
CA ALA A 114 -13.58 7.93 8.50
C ALA A 114 -13.35 6.46 8.90
N PHE A 115 -14.42 5.69 9.14
CA PHE A 115 -14.33 4.26 9.48
C PHE A 115 -13.88 3.41 8.30
N VAL A 116 -14.32 3.75 7.09
CA VAL A 116 -13.80 3.11 5.86
C VAL A 116 -12.30 3.35 5.71
N ASN A 117 -11.83 4.58 5.94
CA ASN A 117 -10.40 4.88 5.95
C ASN A 117 -9.62 4.06 6.96
N GLN A 118 -10.15 3.91 8.18
CA GLN A 118 -9.50 3.09 9.20
C GLN A 118 -9.45 1.61 8.79
N ALA A 119 -10.53 1.05 8.22
CA ALA A 119 -10.54 -0.33 7.75
C ALA A 119 -9.55 -0.56 6.59
N ILE A 120 -9.44 0.39 5.66
CA ILE A 120 -8.44 0.34 4.58
C ILE A 120 -7.01 0.39 5.16
N GLU A 121 -6.74 1.30 6.10
CA GLU A 121 -5.43 1.42 6.72
C GLU A 121 -5.03 0.14 7.48
N VAL A 122 -5.96 -0.48 8.22
CA VAL A 122 -5.71 -1.76 8.88
C VAL A 122 -5.33 -2.85 7.86
N ASN A 123 -5.97 -2.90 6.68
CA ASN A 123 -5.59 -3.85 5.63
C ASN A 123 -4.16 -3.63 5.14
N VAL A 124 -3.77 -2.38 4.89
CA VAL A 124 -2.39 -2.05 4.48
C VAL A 124 -1.41 -2.48 5.56
N LEU A 125 -1.64 -2.13 6.82
CA LEU A 125 -0.75 -2.48 7.92
C LEU A 125 -0.67 -4.00 8.12
N ALA A 126 -1.80 -4.72 8.06
CA ALA A 126 -1.83 -6.18 8.16
C ALA A 126 -1.05 -6.86 7.01
N PHE A 127 -1.17 -6.34 5.79
CA PHE A 127 -0.41 -6.83 4.65
C PHE A 127 1.11 -6.71 4.88
N THR A 128 1.55 -5.64 5.54
CA THR A 128 2.99 -5.37 5.76
C THR A 128 3.63 -6.25 6.83
N LEU A 129 2.81 -6.99 7.58
CA LEU A 129 3.26 -8.03 8.52
C LEU A 129 3.50 -9.37 7.82
N GLN A 130 3.31 -9.44 6.50
CA GLN A 130 3.59 -10.63 5.70
C GLN A 130 4.97 -10.54 5.04
N ASN A 131 5.62 -11.69 4.88
CA ASN A 131 6.83 -11.84 4.07
C ASN A 131 6.47 -12.12 2.59
N ALA A 132 7.49 -12.30 1.75
CA ALA A 132 7.32 -12.57 0.33
C ALA A 132 6.59 -13.89 -0.01
N GLN A 133 6.38 -14.76 0.98
CA GLN A 133 5.62 -16.00 0.86
C GLN A 133 4.16 -15.84 1.34
N GLY A 134 3.75 -14.64 1.76
CA GLY A 134 2.43 -14.38 2.34
C GLY A 134 2.25 -14.92 3.76
N ALA A 135 3.33 -15.41 4.37
CA ALA A 135 3.34 -15.87 5.76
C ALA A 135 3.69 -14.69 6.68
N LEU A 136 3.37 -14.82 7.97
CA LEU A 136 3.75 -13.86 9.00
C LEU A 136 5.28 -13.66 9.00
N ASP A 137 5.72 -12.41 8.90
CA ASP A 137 7.13 -12.07 8.94
C ASP A 137 7.63 -12.01 10.39
N LEU A 138 8.26 -13.10 10.83
CA LEU A 138 8.82 -13.22 12.18
C LEU A 138 10.06 -12.33 12.40
N SER A 139 10.60 -11.72 11.34
CA SER A 139 11.68 -10.73 11.49
C SER A 139 11.18 -9.35 11.90
N VAL A 140 9.87 -9.12 11.88
CA VAL A 140 9.26 -7.88 12.35
C VAL A 140 9.22 -7.89 13.88
N ASP A 141 9.91 -6.94 14.50
CA ASP A 141 9.87 -6.77 15.95
C ASP A 141 8.44 -6.58 16.46
N TRP A 142 8.12 -7.29 17.55
CA TRP A 142 6.82 -7.22 18.22
C TRP A 142 5.64 -7.59 17.30
N TYR A 143 5.84 -8.53 16.37
CA TYR A 143 4.81 -8.91 15.41
C TYR A 143 3.49 -9.33 16.08
N GLU A 144 3.54 -10.05 17.22
CA GLU A 144 2.35 -10.49 17.97
C GLU A 144 1.53 -9.29 18.48
N ASP A 145 2.23 -8.34 19.11
CA ASP A 145 1.62 -7.12 19.63
C ASP A 145 1.03 -6.26 18.51
N ARG A 146 1.71 -6.18 17.36
CA ARG A 146 1.22 -5.46 16.18
C ARG A 146 -0.06 -6.10 15.63
N VAL A 147 -0.08 -7.42 15.43
CA VAL A 147 -1.29 -8.12 14.96
C VAL A 147 -2.44 -7.93 15.95
N ALA A 148 -2.18 -8.08 17.26
CA ALA A 148 -3.19 -7.90 18.29
C ALA A 148 -3.71 -6.45 18.35
N ALA A 149 -2.84 -5.45 18.20
CA ALA A 149 -3.20 -4.03 18.16
C ALA A 149 -4.08 -3.71 16.95
N LEU A 150 -3.73 -4.22 15.76
CA LEU A 150 -4.54 -4.06 14.55
C LEU A 150 -5.91 -4.72 14.69
N TYR A 151 -5.98 -5.90 15.29
CA TYR A 151 -7.24 -6.59 15.55
C TYR A 151 -8.15 -5.80 16.51
N ARG A 152 -7.61 -5.34 17.64
CA ARG A 152 -8.36 -4.47 18.58
C ARG A 152 -8.84 -3.19 17.89
N ARG A 153 -7.97 -2.56 17.10
CA ARG A 153 -8.31 -1.35 16.34
C ARG A 153 -9.47 -1.59 15.37
N LEU A 154 -9.45 -2.72 14.66
CA LEU A 154 -10.53 -3.09 13.75
C LEU A 154 -11.85 -3.32 14.50
N ARG A 155 -11.82 -4.03 15.63
CA ARG A 155 -13.02 -4.28 16.44
C ARG A 155 -13.66 -3.00 16.97
N LEU A 156 -12.84 -2.10 17.52
CA LEU A 156 -13.32 -0.78 17.94
C LEU A 156 -13.93 -0.01 16.76
N CYS A 157 -13.31 -0.06 15.58
CA CYS A 157 -13.84 0.57 14.37
C CYS A 157 -15.21 -0.03 13.96
N GLU A 158 -15.39 -1.35 14.02
CA GLU A 158 -16.65 -2.04 13.74
C GLU A 158 -17.76 -1.68 14.73
N GLU A 159 -17.44 -1.63 16.02
CA GLU A 159 -18.38 -1.26 17.09
C GLU A 159 -18.86 0.19 16.93
N GLU A 160 -17.93 1.13 16.72
CA GLU A 160 -18.22 2.54 16.50
C GLU A 160 -19.05 2.76 15.23
N TYR A 161 -18.70 2.08 14.13
CA TYR A 161 -19.47 2.15 12.88
C TYR A 161 -20.89 1.61 13.04
N THR A 162 -21.04 0.50 13.79
CA THR A 162 -22.36 -0.09 14.08
C THR A 162 -23.20 0.87 14.91
N ARG A 163 -22.61 1.49 15.93
CA ARG A 163 -23.29 2.49 16.77
C ARG A 163 -23.74 3.70 15.96
N LEU A 164 -22.87 4.22 15.09
CA LEU A 164 -23.21 5.34 14.21
C LEU A 164 -24.43 5.02 13.32
N ASN A 165 -24.48 3.81 12.75
CA ASN A 165 -25.59 3.40 11.87
C ASN A 165 -26.86 2.98 12.62
N GLY A 166 -26.75 2.58 13.89
CA GLY A 166 -27.89 2.21 14.73
C GLY A 166 -28.61 3.41 15.35
N LEU A 167 -27.88 4.50 15.60
CA LEU A 167 -28.42 5.69 16.28
C LEU A 167 -29.19 6.63 15.36
N ASP A 168 -28.87 6.67 14.06
CA ASP A 168 -29.45 7.64 13.14
C ASP A 168 -30.31 6.98 12.06
N SER A 169 -31.58 6.73 12.40
CA SER A 169 -32.57 6.27 11.42
C SER A 169 -32.86 7.31 10.33
N ARG A 170 -32.45 8.57 10.52
CA ARG A 170 -32.76 9.71 9.62
C ARG A 170 -31.63 10.04 8.65
N SER A 171 -30.39 9.64 8.97
CA SER A 171 -29.25 9.74 8.06
C SER A 171 -28.48 8.41 8.00
N PRO A 172 -29.10 7.32 7.53
CA PRO A 172 -28.39 6.07 7.32
C PRO A 172 -27.21 6.32 6.38
N SER A 173 -26.03 5.83 6.75
CA SER A 173 -24.91 5.76 5.81
C SER A 173 -25.44 5.19 4.49
N SER A 174 -25.04 5.78 3.37
CA SER A 174 -25.45 5.28 2.06
C SER A 174 -25.20 3.77 2.00
N SER A 175 -26.12 3.02 1.39
CA SER A 175 -25.99 1.56 1.25
C SER A 175 -24.62 1.16 0.69
N GLY A 176 -24.07 1.96 -0.22
CA GLY A 176 -22.72 1.79 -0.75
C GLY A 176 -21.63 1.90 0.32
N LEU A 177 -21.66 2.90 1.20
CA LEU A 177 -20.64 3.06 2.24
C LEU A 177 -20.66 1.91 3.25
N ARG A 178 -21.87 1.42 3.60
CA ARG A 178 -22.04 0.22 4.44
C ARG A 178 -21.41 -1.01 3.81
N TRP A 179 -21.64 -1.22 2.52
CA TRP A 179 -21.04 -2.33 1.80
C TRP A 179 -19.52 -2.22 1.74
N VAL A 180 -18.97 -1.04 1.43
CA VAL A 180 -17.51 -0.85 1.38
C VAL A 180 -16.87 -1.11 2.75
N PHE A 181 -17.47 -0.57 3.82
CA PHE A 181 -16.98 -0.82 5.18
C PHE A 181 -16.98 -2.32 5.49
N ALA A 182 -18.12 -3.00 5.29
CA ALA A 182 -18.23 -4.43 5.56
C ALA A 182 -17.22 -5.26 4.76
N SER A 183 -17.02 -4.93 3.47
CA SER A 183 -16.05 -5.59 2.61
C SER A 183 -14.62 -5.45 3.14
N ARG A 184 -14.21 -4.21 3.51
CA ARG A 184 -12.85 -3.93 4.01
C ARG A 184 -12.59 -4.51 5.39
N SER A 185 -13.58 -4.48 6.28
CA SER A 185 -13.46 -5.08 7.61
C SER A 185 -13.39 -6.60 7.54
N ALA A 186 -14.16 -7.23 6.63
CA ALA A 186 -14.08 -8.67 6.39
C ALA A 186 -12.73 -9.10 5.79
N GLU A 187 -12.17 -8.30 4.89
CA GLU A 187 -10.81 -8.48 4.37
C GLU A 187 -9.77 -8.43 5.50
N ALA A 188 -9.78 -7.37 6.30
CA ALA A 188 -8.84 -7.18 7.41
C ALA A 188 -8.95 -8.29 8.45
N THR A 189 -10.18 -8.68 8.81
CA THR A 189 -10.44 -9.78 9.75
C THR A 189 -9.86 -11.09 9.25
N ARG A 190 -10.05 -11.44 7.97
CA ARG A 190 -9.50 -12.66 7.38
C ARG A 190 -7.97 -12.63 7.41
N THR A 191 -7.36 -11.53 7.01
CA THR A 191 -5.90 -11.38 7.00
C THR A 191 -5.32 -11.50 8.40
N LEU A 192 -5.84 -10.75 9.37
CA LEU A 192 -5.39 -10.79 10.77
C LEU A 192 -5.59 -12.17 11.40
N SER A 193 -6.73 -12.81 11.15
CA SER A 193 -6.99 -14.18 11.65
C SER A 193 -5.98 -15.19 11.09
N THR A 194 -5.64 -15.08 9.80
CA THR A 194 -4.62 -15.93 9.18
C THR A 194 -3.23 -15.69 9.78
N LEU A 195 -2.88 -14.45 10.10
CA LEU A 195 -1.62 -14.12 10.78
C LEU A 195 -1.58 -14.68 12.21
N MET A 196 -2.66 -14.51 12.99
CA MET A 196 -2.74 -15.02 14.36
C MET A 196 -2.59 -16.56 14.44
N ARG A 197 -3.07 -17.30 13.43
CA ARG A 197 -2.92 -18.77 13.37
C ARG A 197 -1.47 -19.23 13.17
N GLN A 198 -0.59 -18.32 12.76
CA GLN A 198 0.83 -18.61 12.50
C GLN A 198 1.72 -18.33 13.72
N PHE A 199 1.14 -17.88 14.84
CA PHE A 199 1.93 -17.61 16.04
C PHE A 199 2.61 -18.90 16.53
N PRO A 200 3.89 -18.84 16.91
CA PRO A 200 4.56 -19.95 17.56
C PRO A 200 3.77 -20.38 18.80
N ARG A 201 3.53 -21.69 18.93
CA ARG A 201 2.97 -22.22 20.18
C ARG A 201 4.07 -22.15 21.22
N VAL A 202 3.91 -21.31 22.24
CA VAL A 202 4.79 -21.31 23.41
C VAL A 202 4.65 -22.67 24.08
N SER A 203 5.68 -23.50 23.96
CA SER A 203 5.80 -24.82 24.60
C SER A 203 6.37 -24.68 26.00
#